data_AF-A0A920TGQ2-F1
#
_entry.id   AF-A0A920TGQ2-F1
#
_cell.length_a   1.000
_cell.length_b   1.000
_cell.length_c   1.000
_cell.angle_alpha   90.00
_cell.angle_beta   90.00
_cell.angle_gamma   90.00
#
_symmetry.space_group_name_H-M   'P 1'
#
loop_
_entity.id
_entity.type
_entity.pdbx_description
1 polymer ?
#
loop_
_entity_poly.entity_id
_entity_poly.type
_entity_poly.pdbx_seq_one_letter_code
_entity_poly.pdbx_strand_id
1 'polypeptide(L)'
;MKSNKFLSNLIVPLALIFPPLLLFASVTIGVKTIIPTENLVQFEPWKTAAASFLIQAPQTPYNALLSDLVLENYAWKRFINHAIETRQIPLWNPYLFAGTPFLGNGQHSIFYPFSIFFYLLPLAKAYGWFILSQYS
;
A
#
# COMPACT_ATOMS: atom_id res chain seq x y z
N MET A 1 -20.35 24.55 35.78
CA MET A 1 -19.33 24.16 34.78
C MET A 1 -19.47 22.67 34.47
N LYS A 2 -20.09 22.31 33.33
CA LYS A 2 -20.10 20.91 32.88
C LYS A 2 -18.66 20.55 32.50
N SER A 3 -17.99 19.73 33.32
CA SER A 3 -16.70 19.16 32.98
C SER A 3 -16.78 18.54 31.59
N ASN A 4 -15.84 18.91 30.73
CA ASN A 4 -15.75 18.50 29.32
C ASN A 4 -15.33 17.02 29.24
N LYS A 5 -16.13 16.12 29.83
CA LYS A 5 -15.91 14.67 29.86
C LYS A 5 -15.67 14.10 28.45
N PHE A 6 -16.25 14.73 27.42
CA PHE A 6 -15.99 14.39 26.03
C PHE A 6 -14.52 14.57 25.63
N LEU A 7 -13.89 15.71 25.94
CA LEU A 7 -12.47 15.93 25.67
C LEU A 7 -11.58 14.97 26.47
N SER A 8 -11.95 14.70 27.72
CA SER A 8 -11.24 13.73 28.57
C SER A 8 -11.28 12.31 27.99
N ASN A 9 -12.37 11.92 27.35
CA ASN A 9 -12.53 10.59 26.75
C ASN A 9 -11.73 10.41 25.45
N LEU A 10 -11.31 11.50 24.80
CA LEU A 10 -10.47 11.45 23.60
C LEU A 10 -8.98 11.27 23.92
N ILE A 11 -8.56 11.50 25.16
CA ILE A 11 -7.14 11.44 25.55
C ILE A 11 -6.57 10.04 25.30
N VAL A 12 -7.29 9.00 25.72
CA VAL A 12 -6.84 7.60 25.58
C VAL A 12 -6.69 7.17 24.11
N PRO A 13 -7.71 7.31 23.23
CA PRO A 13 -7.55 6.93 21.83
C PRO A 13 -6.51 7.79 21.10
N LEU A 14 -6.41 9.09 21.41
CA LEU A 14 -5.35 9.93 20.85
C LEU A 14 -3.97 9.48 21.30
N ALA A 15 -3.79 9.11 22.58
CA ALA A 15 -2.53 8.59 23.09
C ALA A 15 -2.14 7.24 22.48
N LEU A 16 -3.10 6.42 22.05
CA LEU A 16 -2.84 5.15 21.37
C LEU A 16 -2.48 5.35 19.89
N ILE A 17 -3.15 6.29 19.20
CA ILE A 17 -2.91 6.55 17.77
C ILE A 17 -1.66 7.40 17.54
N PHE A 18 -1.31 8.28 18.48
CA PHE A 18 -0.23 9.24 18.29
C PHE A 18 1.15 8.60 18.07
N PRO A 19 1.60 7.59 18.86
CA PRO A 19 2.88 6.93 18.61
C PRO A 19 3.01 6.26 17.23
N PRO A 20 2.08 5.40 16.78
CA PRO A 20 2.18 4.81 15.45
C PRO A 20 2.05 5.88 14.34
N LEU A 21 1.23 6.91 14.54
CA LEU A 21 1.16 8.03 13.60
C LEU A 21 2.51 8.75 13.48
N LEU A 22 3.21 9.01 14.59
CA LEU A 22 4.54 9.62 14.56
C LEU A 22 5.57 8.74 13.84
N LEU A 23 5.57 7.43 14.11
CA LEU A 23 6.48 6.48 13.48
C LEU A 23 6.26 6.40 11.97
N PHE A 24 5.00 6.37 11.54
CA PHE A 24 4.62 6.26 10.13
C PHE A 24 4.34 7.60 9.45
N ALA A 25 4.52 8.74 10.14
CA ALA A 25 4.17 10.07 9.64
C ALA A 25 4.80 10.36 8.27
N SER A 26 6.05 9.92 8.07
CA SER A 26 6.79 10.16 6.82
C SER A 26 6.18 9.45 5.60
N VAL A 27 5.50 8.32 5.81
CA VAL A 27 4.89 7.51 4.76
C VAL A 27 3.37 7.72 4.66
N THR A 28 2.71 8.20 5.72
CA THR A 28 1.28 8.54 5.71
C THR A 28 1.04 9.94 5.18
N ILE A 29 1.51 10.96 5.91
CA ILE A 29 1.28 12.38 5.63
C ILE A 29 2.48 13.01 4.90
N GLY A 30 3.68 12.47 5.11
CA GLY A 30 4.91 12.96 4.48
C GLY A 30 4.95 12.69 2.97
N VAL A 31 6.11 12.83 2.35
CA VAL A 31 6.28 12.64 0.90
C VAL A 31 6.73 11.22 0.50
N LYS A 32 7.13 10.39 1.47
CA LYS A 32 7.67 9.05 1.21
C LYS A 32 6.55 8.03 1.00
N THR A 33 6.92 6.87 0.45
CA THR A 33 6.10 5.66 0.41
C THR A 33 6.81 4.55 1.19
N ILE A 34 6.04 3.61 1.70
CA ILE A 34 6.54 2.39 2.35
C ILE A 34 6.74 1.23 1.35
N ILE A 35 6.32 1.42 0.09
CA ILE A 35 6.55 0.45 -0.97
C ILE A 35 8.07 0.37 -1.24
N PRO A 36 8.66 -0.83 -1.25
CA PRO A 36 10.08 -1.05 -1.51
C PRO A 36 10.37 -0.95 -3.02
N THR A 37 10.20 0.25 -3.57
CA THR A 37 10.37 0.51 -5.01
C THR A 37 11.78 0.23 -5.51
N GLU A 38 12.77 0.28 -4.63
CA GLU A 38 14.15 -0.09 -4.90
C GLU A 38 14.30 -1.58 -5.26
N ASN A 39 13.41 -2.46 -4.80
CA ASN A 39 13.49 -3.88 -5.16
C ASN A 39 13.22 -4.10 -6.66
N LEU A 40 12.56 -3.15 -7.34
CA LEU A 40 12.30 -3.22 -8.77
C LEU A 40 13.59 -3.24 -9.60
N VAL A 41 14.64 -2.52 -9.17
CA VAL A 41 15.89 -2.41 -9.96
C VAL A 41 16.69 -3.72 -10.00
N GLN A 42 16.26 -4.75 -9.27
CA GLN A 42 16.83 -6.09 -9.38
C GLN A 42 16.32 -6.86 -10.61
N PHE A 43 15.17 -6.47 -11.16
CA PHE A 43 14.47 -7.20 -12.22
C PHE A 43 14.39 -6.36 -13.50
N GLU A 44 14.40 -7.04 -14.64
CA GLU A 44 14.10 -6.36 -15.91
C GLU A 44 12.61 -5.99 -16.00
N PRO A 45 12.25 -4.89 -16.69
CA PRO A 45 13.13 -3.98 -17.43
C PRO A 45 13.78 -2.88 -16.56
N TRP A 46 13.42 -2.78 -15.28
CA TRP A 46 13.85 -1.69 -14.40
C TRP A 46 15.35 -1.71 -14.12
N LYS A 47 15.98 -2.88 -14.10
CA LYS A 47 17.43 -3.02 -13.96
C LYS A 47 18.18 -2.30 -15.08
N THR A 48 17.85 -2.59 -16.34
CA THR A 48 18.45 -1.89 -17.50
C THR A 48 18.04 -0.41 -17.50
N ALA A 49 16.79 -0.11 -17.19
CA ALA A 49 16.25 1.24 -17.17
C ALA A 49 16.88 2.14 -16.09
N ALA A 50 17.30 1.58 -14.95
CA ALA A 50 17.87 2.34 -13.83
C ALA A 50 19.12 3.13 -14.23
N ALA A 51 19.95 2.55 -15.11
CA ALA A 51 21.12 3.22 -15.68
C ALA A 51 20.72 4.42 -16.57
N SER A 52 19.57 4.34 -17.25
CA SER A 52 19.08 5.37 -18.18
C SER A 52 18.26 6.47 -17.50
N PHE A 53 17.51 6.15 -16.45
CA PHE A 53 16.58 7.08 -15.79
C PHE A 53 17.15 7.76 -14.54
N LEU A 54 18.47 7.66 -14.30
CA LEU A 54 19.14 8.22 -13.11
C LEU A 54 18.45 7.80 -11.80
N ILE A 55 17.95 6.56 -11.73
CA ILE A 55 17.27 6.05 -10.55
C ILE A 55 18.31 5.86 -9.44
N GLN A 56 18.15 6.62 -8.36
CA GLN A 56 18.99 6.51 -7.16
C GLN A 56 18.46 5.36 -6.29
N ALA A 57 18.76 4.13 -6.69
CA ALA A 57 18.45 2.94 -5.92
C ALA A 57 19.74 2.16 -5.57
N PRO A 58 19.82 1.56 -4.38
CA PRO A 58 20.94 0.71 -4.03
C PRO A 58 20.99 -0.51 -4.97
N GLN A 59 22.21 -0.95 -5.34
CA GLN A 59 22.41 -2.13 -6.20
C GLN A 59 21.89 -3.42 -5.55
N THR A 60 21.96 -3.48 -4.23
CA THR A 60 21.36 -4.54 -3.42
C THR A 60 20.27 -3.93 -2.55
N PRO A 61 19.03 -4.43 -2.60
CA PRO A 61 17.95 -3.91 -1.78
C PRO A 61 18.23 -4.14 -0.31
N TYR A 62 17.73 -3.22 0.51
CA TYR A 62 17.83 -3.31 1.96
C TYR A 62 17.06 -4.52 2.51
N ASN A 63 15.94 -4.88 1.88
CA ASN A 63 15.18 -6.06 2.26
C ASN A 63 14.50 -6.72 1.04
N ALA A 64 15.16 -7.73 0.48
CA ALA A 64 14.64 -8.51 -0.63
C ALA A 64 13.37 -9.30 -0.29
N LEU A 65 13.09 -9.58 0.99
CA LEU A 65 11.89 -10.30 1.42
C LEU A 65 10.60 -9.49 1.23
N LEU A 66 10.71 -8.18 1.00
CA LEU A 66 9.57 -7.30 0.72
C LEU A 66 9.28 -7.14 -0.78
N SER A 67 9.94 -7.93 -1.65
CA SER A 67 9.78 -7.79 -3.10
C SER A 67 8.37 -8.13 -3.58
N ASP A 68 7.69 -9.06 -2.90
CA ASP A 68 6.30 -9.43 -3.15
C ASP A 68 5.35 -8.22 -3.03
N LEU A 69 5.60 -7.32 -2.09
CA LEU A 69 4.80 -6.12 -1.90
C LEU A 69 4.75 -5.24 -3.15
N VAL A 70 5.89 -5.08 -3.84
CA VAL A 70 5.98 -4.24 -5.04
C VAL A 70 5.73 -5.01 -6.33
N LEU A 71 6.15 -6.28 -6.42
CA LEU A 71 6.02 -7.07 -7.64
C LEU A 71 4.61 -7.67 -7.80
N GLU A 72 3.95 -8.00 -6.70
CA GLU A 72 2.71 -8.76 -6.73
C GLU A 72 1.56 -7.93 -6.14
N ASN A 73 1.67 -7.49 -4.89
CA ASN A 73 0.58 -6.80 -4.21
C ASN A 73 0.22 -5.47 -4.89
N TYR A 74 1.23 -4.66 -5.22
CA TYR A 74 1.04 -3.41 -5.94
C TYR A 74 0.39 -3.61 -7.32
N ALA A 75 0.81 -4.65 -8.04
CA ALA A 75 0.24 -4.99 -9.35
C ALA A 75 -1.24 -5.37 -9.24
N TRP A 76 -1.61 -6.16 -8.23
CA TRP A 76 -3.00 -6.50 -7.96
C TRP A 76 -3.85 -5.30 -7.60
N LYS A 77 -3.36 -4.40 -6.73
CA LYS A 77 -4.09 -3.18 -6.38
C LYS A 77 -4.27 -2.26 -7.59
N ARG A 78 -3.25 -2.17 -8.47
CA ARG A 78 -3.38 -1.45 -9.74
C ARG A 78 -4.42 -2.06 -10.66
N PHE A 79 -4.47 -3.38 -10.78
CA PHE A 79 -5.48 -4.09 -11.57
C PHE A 79 -6.90 -3.84 -11.04
N ILE A 80 -7.10 -3.89 -9.72
CA ILE A 80 -8.38 -3.57 -9.08
C ILE A 80 -8.80 -2.13 -9.38
N ASN A 81 -7.90 -1.18 -9.22
CA ASN A 81 -8.21 0.24 -9.48
C ASN A 81 -8.60 0.44 -10.95
N HIS A 82 -7.88 -0.18 -11.88
CA HIS A 82 -8.23 -0.14 -13.30
C HIS A 82 -9.62 -0.78 -13.59
N ALA A 83 -9.95 -1.89 -12.95
CA ALA A 83 -11.26 -2.53 -13.08
C ALA A 83 -12.38 -1.62 -12.54
N ILE A 84 -12.17 -0.98 -11.39
CA ILE A 84 -13.12 -0.01 -10.80
C ILE A 84 -13.30 1.19 -11.74
N GLU A 85 -12.22 1.76 -12.26
CA GLU A 85 -12.24 2.89 -13.21
C GLU A 85 -13.04 2.56 -14.49
N THR A 86 -12.89 1.33 -14.98
CA THR A 86 -13.62 0.81 -16.15
C THR A 86 -14.99 0.23 -15.82
N ARG A 87 -15.42 0.31 -14.56
CA ARG A 87 -16.69 -0.23 -14.03
C ARG A 87 -16.87 -1.73 -14.29
N GLN A 88 -15.76 -2.46 -14.31
CA GLN A 88 -15.74 -3.92 -14.42
C GLN A 88 -15.49 -4.55 -13.06
N ILE A 89 -16.11 -5.70 -12.82
CA ILE A 89 -15.82 -6.51 -11.64
C ILE A 89 -14.62 -7.40 -11.98
N PRO A 90 -13.48 -7.30 -11.27
CA PRO A 90 -12.29 -8.08 -11.57
C PRO A 90 -12.45 -9.54 -11.12
N LEU A 91 -13.28 -10.31 -11.83
CA LEU A 91 -13.52 -11.74 -11.54
C LEU A 91 -12.34 -12.62 -11.97
N TRP A 92 -11.68 -12.24 -13.07
CA TRP A 92 -10.63 -13.01 -13.73
C TRP A 92 -9.42 -12.13 -13.98
N ASN A 93 -8.23 -12.61 -13.62
CA ASN A 93 -6.97 -11.93 -13.94
C ASN A 93 -6.34 -12.59 -15.16
N PRO A 94 -6.34 -11.95 -16.35
CA PRO A 94 -5.76 -12.51 -17.57
C PRO A 94 -4.22 -12.44 -17.60
N TYR A 95 -3.60 -11.71 -16.67
CA TYR A 95 -2.16 -11.47 -16.64
C TYR A 95 -1.37 -12.54 -15.88
N LEU A 96 -2.04 -13.48 -15.23
CA LEU A 96 -1.41 -14.60 -14.52
C LEU A 96 -1.74 -15.92 -15.23
N PHE A 97 -0.73 -16.59 -15.77
CA PHE A 97 -0.87 -17.85 -16.53
C PHE A 97 -1.86 -17.72 -17.71
N ALA A 98 -2.67 -18.75 -17.99
CA ALA A 98 -3.81 -18.69 -18.91
C ALA A 98 -5.03 -17.99 -18.29
N GLY A 99 -4.84 -17.33 -17.15
CA GLY A 99 -5.83 -16.65 -16.34
C GLY A 99 -6.17 -17.39 -15.05
N THR A 100 -6.43 -16.63 -13.99
CA THR A 100 -6.82 -17.17 -12.69
C THR A 100 -8.04 -16.44 -12.10
N PRO A 101 -8.87 -17.11 -11.27
CA PRO A 101 -9.91 -16.45 -10.51
C PRO A 101 -9.29 -15.39 -9.58
N PHE A 102 -9.66 -14.12 -9.77
CA PHE A 102 -9.07 -13.00 -9.03
C PHE A 102 -9.94 -12.60 -7.83
N LEU A 103 -11.25 -12.41 -8.04
CA LEU A 103 -12.17 -12.09 -6.94
C LEU A 103 -12.29 -13.24 -5.93
N GLY A 104 -12.13 -14.48 -6.40
CA GLY A 104 -12.12 -15.68 -5.55
C GLY A 104 -10.83 -15.88 -4.77
N ASN A 105 -9.76 -15.14 -5.12
CA ASN A 105 -8.48 -15.24 -4.42
C ASN A 105 -8.41 -14.22 -3.28
N GLY A 106 -8.53 -14.71 -2.04
CA GLY A 106 -8.52 -13.86 -0.83
C GLY A 106 -7.22 -13.09 -0.60
N GLN A 107 -6.13 -13.45 -1.28
CA GLN A 107 -4.81 -12.82 -1.13
C GLN A 107 -4.78 -11.33 -1.51
N HIS A 108 -5.70 -10.87 -2.37
CA HIS A 108 -5.74 -9.47 -2.82
C HIS A 108 -6.56 -8.58 -1.88
N SER A 109 -7.22 -9.18 -0.87
CA SER A 109 -7.98 -8.51 0.20
C SER A 109 -9.00 -7.49 -0.31
N ILE A 110 -9.71 -7.77 -1.40
CA ILE A 110 -10.63 -6.81 -2.04
C ILE A 110 -11.77 -6.38 -1.08
N PHE A 111 -12.34 -7.34 -0.34
CA PHE A 111 -13.44 -7.08 0.58
C PHE A 111 -13.00 -6.76 2.02
N TYR A 112 -11.71 -6.59 2.26
CA TYR A 112 -11.22 -6.23 3.59
C TYR A 112 -11.54 -4.77 3.89
N PRO A 113 -12.12 -4.41 5.06
CA PRO A 113 -12.61 -3.05 5.33
C PRO A 113 -11.56 -1.95 5.14
N PHE A 114 -10.31 -2.17 5.55
CA PHE A 114 -9.25 -1.17 5.39
C PHE A 114 -8.68 -1.12 3.96
N SER A 115 -9.11 -1.99 3.04
CA SER A 115 -8.76 -1.84 1.63
C SER A 115 -9.33 -0.58 1.00
N ILE A 116 -10.28 0.09 1.66
CA ILE A 116 -10.84 1.37 1.23
C ILE A 116 -9.76 2.43 0.93
N PHE A 117 -8.63 2.41 1.65
CA PHE A 117 -7.53 3.34 1.40
C PHE A 117 -6.93 3.16 0.00
N PHE A 118 -6.90 1.95 -0.54
CA PHE A 118 -6.38 1.68 -1.89
C PHE A 118 -7.29 2.17 -3.02
N TYR A 119 -8.57 2.42 -2.70
CA TYR A 119 -9.57 2.90 -3.67
C TYR A 119 -9.74 4.42 -3.62
N LEU A 120 -9.51 5.03 -2.46
CA LEU A 120 -9.70 6.48 -2.27
C LEU A 120 -8.40 7.29 -2.41
N LEU A 121 -7.24 6.68 -2.11
CA LEU A 121 -5.96 7.38 -2.11
C LEU A 121 -5.08 6.88 -3.27
N PRO A 122 -4.11 7.71 -3.73
CA PRO A 122 -3.05 7.24 -4.59
C PRO A 122 -2.35 6.02 -3.97
N LEU A 123 -2.10 4.97 -4.76
CA LEU A 123 -1.55 3.70 -4.25
C LEU A 123 -0.30 3.89 -3.40
N ALA A 124 0.63 4.76 -3.83
CA ALA A 124 1.85 5.06 -3.09
C ALA A 124 1.60 5.60 -1.66
N LYS A 125 0.44 6.20 -1.40
CA LYS A 125 0.04 6.68 -0.06
C LYS A 125 -0.85 5.70 0.69
N ALA A 126 -1.67 4.97 -0.04
CA ALA A 126 -2.61 4.01 0.53
C ALA A 126 -1.93 3.00 1.46
N TYR A 127 -0.74 2.49 1.11
CA TYR A 127 0.00 1.54 1.95
C TYR A 127 0.40 2.11 3.32
N GLY A 128 0.75 3.40 3.40
CA GLY A 128 1.07 4.05 4.67
C GLY A 128 -0.14 4.10 5.60
N TRP A 129 -1.29 4.54 5.08
CA TRP A 129 -2.55 4.59 5.83
C TRP A 129 -3.06 3.20 6.20
N PHE A 130 -2.90 2.23 5.30
CA PHE A 130 -3.25 0.84 5.54
C PHE A 130 -2.44 0.25 6.70
N ILE A 131 -1.13 0.46 6.73
CA ILE A 131 -0.27 -0.02 7.83
C ILE A 131 -0.65 0.66 9.14
N LEU A 132 -0.87 1.98 9.15
CA LEU A 132 -1.31 2.70 10.35
C LEU A 132 -2.61 2.11 10.93
N SER A 133 -3.56 1.75 10.08
CA SER A 133 -4.84 1.15 10.50
C SER A 133 -4.71 -0.21 11.18
N GLN A 134 -3.57 -0.91 11.03
CA GLN A 134 -3.30 -2.18 11.72
C GLN A 134 -2.86 -1.98 13.17
N TYR A 135 -2.46 -0.76 13.54
CA TYR A 135 -1.98 -0.39 14.88
C TYR A 135 -2.95 0.52 15.64
N SER A 136 -4.17 0.70 15.11
CA SER A 136 -5.21 1.61 15.64
C SER A 136 -6.26 0.89 16.47
#